data_AF-A0A8K1ZZ97-F1
#
_entry.id   AF-A0A8K1ZZ97-F1
#
_cell.length_a   1.000
_cell.length_b   1.000
_cell.length_c   1.000
_cell.angle_alpha   90.00
_cell.angle_beta   90.00
_cell.angle_gamma   90.00
#
_symmetry.space_group_name_H-M   'P 1'
#
loop_
_entity.id
_entity.type
_entity.pdbx_description
1 polymer ?
#
loop_
_entity_poly.entity_id
_entity_poly.type
_entity_poly.pdbx_seq_one_letter_code
_entity_poly.pdbx_strand_id
1 'polypeptide(L)'
;MSSPKQALINSVDDNDTLPAHEALYEWIADHPDYADLLEQAKHNTLPTISPAQAHIAWVKNLFLANPNEFYGRAYSTKELVTHSNRTAAVVSISGLYDFFTNLSLFYLAFRSMGLLSIPLSFAVNLLMLKFGNDCAAVASGYKPSLKAWAKAGVVGLLAVNMIQSIFSGIGIELLLNGPAISELKATSLIAEQELKIEALQTLSPRQQQADTNCRKGDAELRQMPASDPNRHSLYVRLYGTWGQTQKDWSQVPESQLPTCELAKRLEATALKNYEMVRANWEILKVQRLQMGNDVIFLQRAVPELYTFHFEETGEMKSSIEATGFAALNLRQKAMKGDWAGLTMPIFFVSLSIFTSLIACWMTITHAHRPDALRSRNSAVEQERDRWLEQQYQALSHTRHFKPKL
;
A
#
# COMPACT_ATOMS: atom_id res chain seq x y z
N MET A 1 -30.41 -3.56 -42.88
CA MET A 1 -29.59 -4.76 -43.15
C MET A 1 -29.76 -5.70 -41.98
N SER A 2 -30.60 -6.71 -42.16
CA SER A 2 -30.89 -7.77 -41.19
C SER A 2 -29.62 -8.56 -40.90
N SER A 3 -29.39 -8.86 -39.62
CA SER A 3 -28.27 -9.70 -39.19
C SER A 3 -28.42 -11.11 -39.79
N PRO A 4 -27.33 -11.78 -40.20
CA PRO A 4 -27.37 -13.17 -40.68
C PRO A 4 -28.01 -14.16 -39.68
N LYS A 5 -28.12 -13.78 -38.40
CA LYS A 5 -28.85 -14.54 -37.36
C LYS A 5 -30.37 -14.48 -37.45
N GLN A 6 -30.95 -13.44 -38.04
CA GLN A 6 -32.41 -13.34 -38.22
C GLN A 6 -32.89 -14.20 -39.39
N ALA A 7 -32.01 -14.54 -40.34
CA ALA A 7 -32.31 -15.49 -41.40
C ALA A 7 -32.48 -16.92 -40.86
N LEU A 8 -31.66 -17.34 -39.89
CA LEU A 8 -31.70 -18.69 -39.30
C LEU A 8 -32.84 -18.94 -38.31
N ILE A 9 -33.40 -17.89 -37.72
CA ILE A 9 -34.58 -18.00 -36.84
C ILE A 9 -35.88 -17.92 -37.67
N ASN A 10 -35.86 -17.20 -38.79
CA ASN A 10 -37.02 -17.08 -39.68
C ASN A 10 -37.08 -18.19 -40.75
N SER A 11 -36.06 -19.04 -40.89
CA SER A 11 -36.05 -20.18 -41.83
C SER A 11 -36.61 -21.47 -41.24
N VAL A 12 -37.27 -21.41 -40.08
CA VAL A 12 -37.93 -22.58 -39.48
C VAL A 12 -39.38 -22.71 -39.94
N ASP A 13 -39.93 -21.69 -40.61
CA ASP A 13 -41.23 -21.75 -41.26
C ASP A 13 -41.05 -21.72 -42.79
N ASP A 14 -41.67 -22.70 -43.44
CA ASP A 14 -41.80 -22.95 -44.88
C ASP A 14 -40.64 -23.66 -45.61
N ASN A 15 -40.90 -24.97 -45.82
CA ASN A 15 -40.52 -25.86 -46.95
C ASN A 15 -39.18 -25.62 -47.68
N ASP A 16 -38.38 -26.70 -47.72
CA ASP A 16 -37.08 -26.88 -48.42
C ASP A 16 -35.80 -26.42 -47.71
N THR A 17 -35.66 -26.78 -46.44
CA THR A 17 -34.40 -26.60 -45.70
C THR A 17 -33.65 -27.91 -45.56
N LEU A 18 -32.37 -27.95 -45.96
CA LEU A 18 -31.43 -29.00 -45.57
C LEU A 18 -31.61 -29.31 -44.06
N PRO A 19 -31.63 -30.59 -43.65
CA PRO A 19 -31.76 -30.93 -42.25
C PRO A 19 -30.71 -30.21 -41.40
N ALA A 20 -31.07 -29.77 -40.20
CA ALA A 20 -30.27 -28.84 -39.38
C ALA A 20 -28.80 -29.24 -39.12
N HIS A 21 -28.44 -30.51 -39.29
CA HIS A 21 -27.06 -31.01 -39.23
C HIS A 21 -26.24 -30.68 -40.48
N GLU A 22 -26.86 -30.64 -41.65
CA GLU A 22 -26.22 -30.20 -42.90
C GLU A 22 -25.96 -28.68 -42.88
N ALA A 23 -26.87 -27.88 -42.32
CA ALA A 23 -26.64 -26.45 -42.09
C ALA A 23 -25.54 -26.18 -41.05
N LEU A 24 -25.41 -27.03 -40.01
CA LEU A 24 -24.24 -27.03 -39.13
C LEU A 24 -22.99 -27.38 -39.93
N TYR A 25 -23.02 -28.42 -40.76
CA TYR A 25 -21.86 -28.78 -41.56
C TYR A 25 -21.43 -27.69 -42.53
N GLU A 26 -22.36 -27.00 -43.19
CA GLU A 26 -22.05 -25.84 -44.03
C GLU A 26 -21.49 -24.69 -43.19
N TRP A 27 -22.07 -24.40 -42.03
CA TRP A 27 -21.59 -23.34 -41.14
C TRP A 27 -20.20 -23.63 -40.55
N ILE A 28 -19.95 -24.87 -40.11
CA ILE A 28 -18.62 -25.27 -39.68
C ILE A 28 -17.71 -25.31 -40.93
N ALA A 29 -18.15 -25.83 -42.08
CA ALA A 29 -17.33 -25.88 -43.31
C ALA A 29 -16.86 -24.52 -43.80
N ASP A 30 -17.68 -23.49 -43.65
CA ASP A 30 -17.37 -22.11 -43.97
C ASP A 30 -16.62 -21.39 -42.83
N HIS A 31 -16.43 -22.03 -41.68
CA HIS A 31 -15.63 -21.47 -40.59
C HIS A 31 -14.15 -21.49 -41.00
N PRO A 32 -13.43 -20.35 -40.93
CA PRO A 32 -12.05 -20.25 -41.44
C PRO A 32 -11.05 -21.20 -40.76
N ASP A 33 -11.40 -21.69 -39.56
CA ASP A 33 -10.57 -22.60 -38.78
C ASP A 33 -11.04 -24.07 -38.90
N TYR A 34 -12.04 -24.36 -39.74
CA TYR A 34 -12.64 -25.70 -39.82
C TYR A 34 -11.70 -26.76 -40.36
N ALA A 35 -10.95 -26.43 -41.41
CA ALA A 35 -9.99 -27.37 -41.99
C ALA A 35 -9.00 -27.83 -40.89
N ASP A 36 -8.48 -26.88 -40.12
CA ASP A 36 -7.56 -27.14 -39.01
C ASP A 36 -8.23 -27.89 -37.85
N LEU A 37 -9.44 -27.50 -37.44
CA LEU A 37 -10.17 -28.16 -36.35
C LEU A 37 -10.58 -29.59 -36.73
N LEU A 38 -10.95 -29.81 -38.00
CA LEU A 38 -11.30 -31.13 -38.53
C LEU A 38 -10.06 -32.03 -38.61
N GLU A 39 -8.92 -31.49 -39.02
CA GLU A 39 -7.64 -32.20 -39.04
C GLU A 39 -7.18 -32.56 -37.61
N GLN A 40 -7.28 -31.62 -36.68
CA GLN A 40 -6.97 -31.84 -35.25
C GLN A 40 -7.89 -32.89 -34.60
N ALA A 41 -9.19 -32.86 -34.90
CA ALA A 41 -10.15 -33.84 -34.40
C ALA A 41 -9.92 -35.24 -35.00
N LYS A 42 -9.59 -35.34 -36.30
CA LYS A 42 -9.28 -36.62 -36.97
C LYS A 42 -8.05 -37.30 -36.40
N HIS A 43 -7.05 -36.53 -35.99
CA HIS A 43 -5.80 -37.05 -35.44
C HIS A 43 -5.82 -37.18 -33.91
N ASN A 44 -6.94 -36.86 -33.25
CA ASN A 44 -7.05 -36.77 -31.79
C ASN A 44 -6.00 -35.83 -31.17
N THR A 45 -5.47 -34.90 -31.98
CA THR A 45 -4.51 -33.89 -31.60
C THR A 45 -5.26 -32.61 -31.30
N LEU A 46 -6.16 -32.67 -30.31
CA LEU A 46 -6.56 -31.43 -29.64
C LEU A 46 -5.27 -30.75 -29.18
N PRO A 47 -5.11 -29.42 -29.38
CA PRO A 47 -3.89 -28.73 -29.02
C PRO A 47 -3.65 -28.91 -27.54
N THR A 48 -2.73 -29.83 -27.21
CA THR A 48 -2.24 -30.02 -25.86
C THR A 48 -1.30 -28.87 -25.61
N ILE A 49 -1.75 -27.92 -24.79
CA ILE A 49 -0.89 -26.82 -24.34
C ILE A 49 0.30 -27.48 -23.65
N SER A 50 1.50 -27.29 -24.21
CA SER A 50 2.68 -27.88 -23.60
C SER A 50 2.88 -27.30 -22.20
N PRO A 51 3.52 -28.02 -21.26
CA PRO A 51 3.81 -27.48 -19.93
C PRO A 51 4.52 -26.13 -20.00
N ALA A 52 5.44 -25.97 -20.97
CA ALA A 52 6.13 -24.72 -21.21
C ALA A 52 5.19 -23.58 -21.65
N GLN A 53 4.24 -23.85 -22.56
CA GLN A 53 3.24 -22.85 -22.97
C GLN A 53 2.28 -22.50 -21.84
N ALA A 54 1.91 -23.47 -21.00
CA ALA A 54 1.09 -23.24 -19.82
C ALA A 54 1.83 -22.36 -18.79
N HIS A 55 3.13 -22.60 -18.57
CA HIS A 55 3.96 -21.75 -17.72
C HIS A 55 4.10 -20.33 -18.29
N ILE A 56 4.34 -20.18 -19.59
CA ILE A 56 4.42 -18.85 -20.25
C ILE A 56 3.09 -18.11 -20.10
N ALA A 57 1.96 -18.78 -20.33
CA ALA A 57 0.64 -18.19 -20.16
C ALA A 57 0.40 -17.78 -18.70
N TRP A 58 0.80 -18.61 -17.74
CA TRP A 58 0.71 -18.30 -16.32
C TRP A 58 1.54 -17.08 -15.94
N VAL A 59 2.82 -17.02 -16.34
CA VAL A 59 3.69 -15.86 -16.09
C VAL A 59 3.12 -14.61 -16.75
N LYS A 60 2.66 -14.72 -18.00
CA LYS A 60 2.03 -13.60 -18.72
C LYS A 60 0.82 -13.05 -17.97
N ASN A 61 -0.02 -13.93 -17.41
CA ASN A 61 -1.19 -13.54 -16.62
C ASN A 61 -0.85 -12.89 -15.28
N LEU A 62 0.39 -12.97 -14.79
CA LEU A 62 0.82 -12.19 -13.63
C LEU A 62 0.97 -10.71 -13.98
N PHE A 63 1.43 -10.40 -15.19
CA PHE A 63 1.70 -9.02 -15.62
C PHE A 63 0.55 -8.41 -16.42
N LEU A 64 -0.13 -9.23 -17.23
CA LEU A 64 -1.12 -8.77 -18.20
C LEU A 64 -2.49 -9.33 -17.84
N ALA A 65 -3.51 -8.48 -17.98
CA ALA A 65 -4.89 -8.90 -17.87
C ALA A 65 -5.23 -9.89 -18.99
N ASN A 66 -5.86 -11.02 -18.63
CA ASN A 66 -6.21 -12.07 -19.58
C ASN A 66 -7.46 -11.66 -20.37
N PRO A 67 -7.37 -11.44 -21.70
CA PRO A 67 -8.52 -11.00 -22.49
C PRO A 67 -9.70 -11.96 -22.48
N ASN A 68 -9.45 -13.26 -22.29
CA ASN A 68 -10.48 -14.29 -22.27
C ASN A 68 -11.40 -14.20 -21.06
N GLU A 69 -11.03 -13.41 -20.04
CA GLU A 69 -11.85 -13.17 -18.85
C GLU A 69 -12.81 -11.98 -19.04
N PHE A 70 -12.57 -11.16 -20.07
CA PHE A 70 -13.36 -9.96 -20.37
C PHE A 70 -14.66 -10.25 -21.12
N TYR A 71 -14.84 -11.46 -21.62
CA TYR A 71 -16.08 -11.96 -22.22
C TYR A 71 -16.43 -13.37 -21.69
N GLY A 72 -17.64 -13.84 -21.96
CA GLY A 72 -18.09 -15.19 -21.61
C GLY A 72 -17.99 -16.16 -22.77
N ARG A 73 -18.16 -17.46 -22.48
CA ARG A 73 -17.99 -18.52 -23.49
C ARG A 73 -19.25 -18.81 -24.31
N ALA A 74 -20.43 -18.37 -23.85
CA ALA A 74 -21.71 -18.73 -24.47
C ALA A 74 -21.87 -18.17 -25.89
N TYR A 75 -21.31 -17.00 -26.15
CA TYR A 75 -21.41 -16.31 -27.44
C TYR A 75 -20.19 -15.42 -27.68
N SER A 76 -19.34 -15.79 -28.62
CA SER A 76 -18.07 -15.11 -28.89
C SER A 76 -18.00 -14.69 -30.35
N THR A 77 -18.15 -13.39 -30.65
CA THR A 77 -17.91 -12.85 -32.00
C THR A 77 -16.46 -12.38 -32.12
N LYS A 78 -15.92 -12.36 -33.35
CA LYS A 78 -14.59 -11.79 -33.62
C LYS A 78 -14.47 -10.35 -33.12
N GLU A 79 -15.55 -9.57 -33.25
CA GLU A 79 -15.62 -8.19 -32.74
C GLU A 79 -15.55 -8.15 -31.21
N LEU A 80 -16.33 -8.98 -30.50
CA LEU A 80 -16.32 -9.04 -29.04
C LEU A 80 -14.92 -9.39 -28.53
N VAL A 81 -14.29 -10.42 -29.09
CA VAL A 81 -12.92 -10.84 -28.76
C VAL A 81 -11.92 -9.70 -29.00
N THR A 82 -12.04 -8.98 -30.12
CA THR A 82 -11.17 -7.84 -30.44
C THR A 82 -11.31 -6.72 -29.41
N HIS A 83 -12.53 -6.40 -28.98
CA HIS A 83 -12.75 -5.38 -27.96
C HIS A 83 -12.32 -5.82 -26.57
N SER A 84 -12.47 -7.11 -26.23
CA SER A 84 -11.93 -7.67 -25.00
C SER A 84 -10.41 -7.60 -24.96
N ASN A 85 -9.73 -7.92 -26.07
CA ASN A 85 -8.28 -7.74 -26.22
C ASN A 85 -7.84 -6.29 -26.00
N ARG A 86 -8.55 -5.32 -26.60
CA ARG A 86 -8.24 -3.90 -26.43
C ARG A 86 -8.47 -3.43 -24.98
N THR A 87 -9.55 -3.87 -24.36
CA THR A 87 -9.87 -3.52 -22.96
C THR A 87 -8.82 -4.08 -22.01
N ALA A 88 -8.48 -5.36 -22.14
CA ALA A 88 -7.44 -6.01 -21.35
C ALA A 88 -6.05 -5.36 -21.57
N ALA A 89 -5.72 -4.94 -22.81
CA ALA A 89 -4.49 -4.21 -23.08
C ALA A 89 -4.43 -2.86 -22.36
N VAL A 90 -5.51 -2.08 -22.37
CA VAL A 90 -5.57 -0.79 -21.66
C VAL A 90 -5.44 -0.97 -20.15
N VAL A 91 -6.12 -1.97 -19.56
CA VAL A 91 -5.95 -2.32 -18.14
C VAL A 91 -4.50 -2.69 -17.84
N SER A 92 -3.89 -3.53 -18.68
CA SER A 92 -2.50 -3.97 -18.49
C SER A 92 -1.51 -2.81 -18.59
N ILE A 93 -1.69 -1.90 -19.56
CA ILE A 93 -0.82 -0.73 -19.73
C ILE A 93 -0.92 0.18 -18.50
N SER A 94 -2.14 0.44 -18.01
CA SER A 94 -2.33 1.25 -16.80
C SER A 94 -1.66 0.59 -15.59
N GLY A 95 -1.91 -0.70 -15.36
CA GLY A 95 -1.31 -1.43 -14.24
C GLY A 95 0.22 -1.50 -14.34
N LEU A 96 0.78 -1.70 -15.54
CA LEU A 96 2.23 -1.72 -15.75
C LEU A 96 2.87 -0.34 -15.51
N TYR A 97 2.20 0.73 -15.90
CA TYR A 97 2.66 2.08 -15.58
C TYR A 97 2.78 2.27 -14.07
N ASP A 98 1.72 1.93 -13.32
CA ASP A 98 1.72 2.00 -11.86
C ASP A 98 2.76 1.04 -11.24
N PHE A 99 2.98 -0.12 -11.86
CA PHE A 99 4.02 -1.05 -11.44
C PHE A 99 5.40 -0.40 -11.49
N PHE A 100 5.77 0.24 -12.59
CA PHE A 100 7.08 0.88 -12.72
C PHE A 100 7.23 2.09 -11.79
N THR A 101 6.20 2.91 -11.64
CA THR A 101 6.29 4.09 -10.76
C THR A 101 6.41 3.68 -9.29
N ASN A 102 5.67 2.65 -8.87
CA ASN A 102 5.68 2.19 -7.48
C ASN A 102 6.89 1.32 -7.12
N LEU A 103 7.64 0.82 -8.11
CA LEU A 103 8.80 -0.05 -7.85
C LEU A 103 9.87 0.66 -7.03
N SER A 104 10.10 1.95 -7.33
CA SER A 104 11.04 2.79 -6.59
C SER A 104 10.63 2.94 -5.11
N LEU A 105 9.35 3.20 -4.85
CA LEU A 105 8.80 3.30 -3.51
C LEU A 105 8.99 2.00 -2.74
N PHE A 106 8.59 0.86 -3.29
CA PHE A 106 8.72 -0.42 -2.60
C PHE A 106 10.18 -0.83 -2.40
N TYR A 107 11.04 -0.59 -3.40
CA TYR A 107 12.47 -0.82 -3.27
C TYR A 107 13.05 -0.06 -2.09
N LEU A 108 12.72 1.22 -1.98
CA LEU A 108 13.17 2.04 -0.86
C LEU A 108 12.53 1.55 0.44
N ALA A 109 11.21 1.34 0.50
CA ALA A 109 10.53 0.84 1.70
C ALA A 109 11.15 -0.46 2.27
N PHE A 110 11.64 -1.35 1.40
CA PHE A 110 12.30 -2.60 1.79
C PHE A 110 13.83 -2.57 1.78
N ARG A 111 14.48 -1.43 1.51
CA ARG A 111 15.95 -1.29 1.45
C ARG A 111 16.64 -1.78 2.72
N SER A 112 16.02 -1.62 3.88
CA SER A 112 16.53 -2.11 5.17
C SER A 112 16.68 -3.63 5.25
N MET A 113 16.01 -4.39 4.36
CA MET A 113 16.13 -5.85 4.26
C MET A 113 17.32 -6.30 3.40
N GLY A 114 18.17 -5.37 2.93
CA GLY A 114 19.37 -5.67 2.15
C GLY A 114 19.05 -6.33 0.81
N LEU A 115 19.66 -7.48 0.53
CA LEU A 115 19.48 -8.21 -0.74
C LEU A 115 18.04 -8.69 -0.99
N LEU A 116 17.23 -8.86 0.07
CA LEU A 116 15.82 -9.25 -0.05
C LEU A 116 14.92 -8.10 -0.51
N SER A 117 15.40 -6.86 -0.50
CA SER A 117 14.64 -5.67 -0.92
C SER A 117 14.10 -5.80 -2.34
N ILE A 118 14.93 -6.20 -3.29
CA ILE A 118 14.58 -6.33 -4.71
C ILE A 118 13.47 -7.36 -4.94
N PRO A 119 13.61 -8.65 -4.54
CA PRO A 119 12.57 -9.64 -4.79
C PRO A 119 11.28 -9.32 -4.03
N LEU A 120 11.36 -8.75 -2.82
CA LEU A 120 10.17 -8.40 -2.05
C LEU A 120 9.41 -7.23 -2.69
N SER A 121 10.12 -6.20 -3.16
CA SER A 121 9.53 -5.07 -3.86
C SER A 121 8.82 -5.50 -5.13
N PHE A 122 9.48 -6.36 -5.91
CA PHE A 122 8.90 -6.93 -7.11
C PHE A 122 7.66 -7.79 -6.79
N ALA A 123 7.72 -8.62 -5.74
CA ALA A 123 6.62 -9.48 -5.33
C ALA A 123 5.38 -8.69 -4.87
N VAL A 124 5.55 -7.67 -4.03
CA VAL A 124 4.45 -6.82 -3.56
C VAL A 124 3.82 -6.06 -4.73
N ASN A 125 4.64 -5.52 -5.62
CA ASN A 125 4.17 -4.76 -6.76
C ASN A 125 3.46 -5.67 -7.79
N LEU A 126 3.99 -6.87 -8.01
CA LEU A 126 3.36 -7.89 -8.86
C LEU A 126 2.02 -8.36 -8.27
N LEU A 127 1.92 -8.47 -6.95
CA LEU A 127 0.67 -8.80 -6.26
C LEU A 127 -0.38 -7.71 -6.48
N MET A 128 0.00 -6.43 -6.36
CA MET A 128 -0.92 -5.30 -6.65
C MET A 128 -1.35 -5.30 -8.12
N LEU A 129 -0.42 -5.49 -9.05
CA LEU A 129 -0.71 -5.58 -10.49
C LEU A 129 -1.69 -6.71 -10.80
N LYS A 130 -1.41 -7.92 -10.30
CA LYS A 130 -2.29 -9.07 -10.46
C LYS A 130 -3.67 -8.82 -9.84
N PHE A 131 -3.71 -8.27 -8.64
CA PHE A 131 -4.96 -7.99 -7.96
C PHE A 131 -5.80 -6.95 -8.73
N GLY A 132 -5.18 -5.93 -9.32
CA GLY A 132 -5.84 -4.99 -10.23
C GLY A 132 -6.41 -5.67 -11.48
N ASN A 133 -5.62 -6.53 -12.12
CA ASN A 133 -6.06 -7.32 -13.28
C ASN A 133 -7.25 -8.23 -12.94
N ASP A 134 -7.20 -8.92 -11.79
CA ASP A 134 -8.28 -9.81 -11.32
C ASP A 134 -9.55 -8.99 -11.00
N CYS A 135 -9.42 -7.82 -10.37
CA CYS A 135 -10.53 -6.91 -10.12
C CYS A 135 -11.17 -6.42 -11.43
N ALA A 136 -10.37 -6.10 -12.44
CA ALA A 136 -10.85 -5.73 -13.77
C ALA A 136 -11.57 -6.89 -14.47
N ALA A 137 -11.05 -8.12 -14.36
CA ALA A 137 -11.72 -9.32 -14.85
C ALA A 137 -13.08 -9.52 -14.17
N VAL A 138 -13.15 -9.41 -12.83
CA VAL A 138 -14.41 -9.49 -12.07
C VAL A 138 -15.39 -8.38 -12.45
N ALA A 139 -14.91 -7.14 -12.58
CA ALA A 139 -15.70 -5.98 -13.00
C ALA A 139 -16.26 -6.16 -14.41
N SER A 140 -15.42 -6.66 -15.33
CA SER A 140 -15.82 -6.98 -16.69
C SER A 140 -16.88 -8.08 -16.70
N GLY A 141 -16.82 -9.03 -15.74
CA GLY A 141 -17.62 -10.23 -15.51
C GLY A 141 -19.11 -10.03 -15.23
N TYR A 142 -19.67 -8.84 -15.49
CA TYR A 142 -21.04 -8.50 -15.12
C TYR A 142 -22.07 -9.50 -15.66
N LYS A 143 -22.91 -10.00 -14.75
CA LYS A 143 -24.12 -10.79 -15.03
C LYS A 143 -25.29 -10.25 -14.20
N PRO A 144 -26.52 -10.24 -14.72
CA PRO A 144 -27.70 -9.78 -13.96
C PRO A 144 -27.92 -10.52 -12.63
N SER A 145 -27.53 -11.79 -12.53
CA SER A 145 -27.62 -12.59 -11.30
C SER A 145 -26.46 -12.36 -10.32
N LEU A 146 -25.32 -11.80 -10.77
CA LEU A 146 -24.10 -11.60 -9.98
C LEU A 146 -23.67 -10.13 -9.91
N LYS A 147 -24.64 -9.19 -9.90
CA LYS A 147 -24.38 -7.74 -9.91
C LYS A 147 -23.50 -7.30 -8.74
N ALA A 148 -23.68 -7.88 -7.55
CA ALA A 148 -22.89 -7.53 -6.37
C ALA A 148 -21.41 -7.87 -6.55
N TRP A 149 -21.10 -9.02 -7.17
CA TRP A 149 -19.73 -9.45 -7.44
C TRP A 149 -19.02 -8.53 -8.43
N ALA A 150 -19.70 -8.18 -9.54
CA ALA A 150 -19.15 -7.23 -10.51
C ALA A 150 -18.94 -5.84 -9.91
N LYS A 151 -19.86 -5.36 -9.05
CA LYS A 151 -19.69 -4.11 -8.30
C LYS A 151 -18.49 -4.17 -7.35
N ALA A 152 -18.29 -5.28 -6.66
CA ALA A 152 -17.12 -5.48 -5.80
C ALA A 152 -15.82 -5.41 -6.62
N GLY A 153 -15.79 -6.00 -7.82
CA GLY A 153 -14.67 -5.85 -8.75
C GLY A 153 -14.39 -4.40 -9.16
N VAL A 154 -15.44 -3.62 -9.47
CA VAL A 154 -15.29 -2.19 -9.79
C VAL A 154 -14.74 -1.40 -8.60
N VAL A 155 -15.27 -1.62 -7.40
CA VAL A 155 -14.81 -0.95 -6.18
C VAL A 155 -13.35 -1.34 -5.88
N GLY A 156 -13.01 -2.62 -6.00
CA GLY A 156 -11.65 -3.12 -5.84
C GLY A 156 -10.68 -2.47 -6.82
N LEU A 157 -11.04 -2.41 -8.11
CA LEU A 157 -10.23 -1.77 -9.15
C LEU A 157 -10.01 -0.27 -8.85
N LEU A 158 -11.06 0.46 -8.49
CA LEU A 158 -10.94 1.88 -8.12
C LEU A 158 -10.05 2.08 -6.89
N ALA A 159 -10.21 1.24 -5.86
CA ALA A 159 -9.41 1.32 -4.65
C ALA A 159 -7.92 1.06 -4.92
N VAL A 160 -7.60 0.04 -5.73
CA VAL A 160 -6.22 -0.28 -6.12
C VAL A 160 -5.58 0.87 -6.87
N ASN A 161 -6.28 1.39 -7.90
CA ASN A 161 -5.78 2.50 -8.68
C ASN A 161 -5.55 3.75 -7.81
N MET A 162 -6.45 4.05 -6.87
CA MET A 162 -6.29 5.17 -5.94
C MET A 162 -5.06 5.01 -5.04
N ILE A 163 -4.85 3.81 -4.49
CA ILE A 163 -3.67 3.51 -3.65
C ILE A 163 -2.39 3.62 -4.49
N GLN A 164 -2.38 3.06 -5.70
CA GLN A 164 -1.23 3.11 -6.60
C GLN A 164 -0.88 4.54 -7.04
N SER A 165 -1.87 5.40 -7.30
CA SER A 165 -1.63 6.81 -7.59
C SER A 165 -1.00 7.54 -6.39
N ILE A 166 -1.48 7.30 -5.17
CA ILE A 166 -0.88 7.90 -3.95
C ILE A 166 0.57 7.44 -3.80
N PHE A 167 0.82 6.14 -3.97
CA PHE A 167 2.16 5.57 -3.89
C PHE A 167 3.10 6.13 -4.95
N SER A 168 2.63 6.35 -6.17
CA SER A 168 3.39 6.99 -7.24
C SER A 168 3.83 8.39 -6.83
N GLY A 169 2.92 9.19 -6.26
CA GLY A 169 3.25 10.54 -5.75
C GLY A 169 4.32 10.52 -4.66
N ILE A 170 4.21 9.61 -3.70
CA ILE A 170 5.19 9.46 -2.61
C ILE A 170 6.53 8.96 -3.15
N GLY A 171 6.52 7.99 -4.07
CA GLY A 171 7.72 7.42 -4.67
C GLY A 171 8.51 8.46 -5.47
N ILE A 172 7.82 9.27 -6.27
CA ILE A 172 8.44 10.38 -7.02
C ILE A 172 8.98 11.45 -6.08
N GLU A 173 8.26 11.78 -5.00
CA GLU A 173 8.75 12.73 -4.00
C GLU A 173 10.04 12.21 -3.33
N LEU A 174 10.06 10.93 -2.99
CA LEU A 174 11.22 10.28 -2.39
C LEU A 174 12.43 10.25 -3.33
N LEU A 175 12.21 10.03 -4.63
CA LEU A 175 13.27 10.02 -5.65
C LEU A 175 13.83 11.40 -5.97
N LEU A 176 12.96 12.41 -6.08
CA LEU A 176 13.35 13.72 -6.61
C LEU A 176 13.67 14.75 -5.51
N ASN A 177 13.13 14.58 -4.30
CA ASN A 177 13.23 15.55 -3.21
C ASN A 177 13.94 15.00 -1.96
N GLY A 178 14.79 13.98 -2.12
CA GLY A 178 15.57 13.37 -1.03
C GLY A 178 16.20 14.38 -0.04
N PRO A 179 16.92 15.43 -0.50
CA PRO A 179 17.51 16.43 0.39
C PRO A 179 16.48 17.18 1.24
N ALA A 180 15.33 17.55 0.66
CA ALA A 180 14.27 18.24 1.40
C ALA A 180 13.63 17.34 2.45
N ILE A 181 13.54 16.03 2.16
CA ILE A 181 13.00 15.04 3.10
C ILE A 181 13.98 14.83 4.26
N SER A 182 15.29 14.72 3.97
CA SER A 182 16.34 14.65 5.00
C SER A 182 16.35 15.91 5.88
N GLU A 183 16.17 17.09 5.28
CA GLU A 183 16.04 18.35 6.03
C GLU A 183 14.82 18.33 6.95
N LEU A 184 13.65 17.87 6.47
CA LEU A 184 12.44 17.76 7.28
C LEU A 184 12.65 16.86 8.50
N LYS A 185 13.35 15.73 8.32
CA LYS A 185 13.72 14.82 9.41
C LYS A 185 14.71 15.48 10.37
N ALA A 186 15.72 16.18 9.85
CA ALA A 186 16.70 16.87 10.70
C ALA A 186 16.02 17.92 11.57
N THR A 187 15.15 18.75 10.98
CA THR A 187 14.34 19.73 11.73
C THR A 187 13.47 19.06 12.78
N SER A 188 12.83 17.92 12.47
CA SER A 188 11.98 17.21 13.44
C SER A 188 12.80 16.67 14.62
N LEU A 189 14.00 16.12 14.37
CA LEU A 189 14.89 15.62 15.42
C LEU A 189 15.37 16.75 16.34
N ILE A 190 15.67 17.92 15.79
CA ILE A 190 16.05 19.10 16.57
C ILE A 190 14.88 19.53 17.46
N ALA A 191 13.65 19.57 16.93
CA ALA A 191 12.46 19.90 17.71
C ALA A 191 12.16 18.86 18.81
N GLU A 192 12.34 17.57 18.52
CA GLU A 192 12.22 16.51 19.53
C GLU A 192 13.27 16.65 20.65
N GLN A 193 14.49 17.04 20.31
CA GLN A 193 15.55 17.28 21.28
C GLN A 193 15.21 18.47 22.19
N GLU A 194 14.65 19.54 21.62
CA GLU A 194 14.18 20.70 22.39
C GLU A 194 13.08 20.30 23.39
N LEU A 195 12.09 19.52 22.96
CA LEU A 195 11.05 18.98 23.83
C LEU A 195 11.61 18.08 24.94
N LYS A 196 12.61 17.25 24.65
CA LYS A 196 13.29 16.41 25.66
C LYS A 196 14.01 17.26 26.71
N ILE A 197 14.63 18.36 26.31
CA ILE A 197 15.31 19.29 27.22
C ILE A 197 14.29 20.00 28.10
N GLU A 198 13.17 20.46 27.53
CA GLU A 198 12.08 21.07 28.30
C GLU A 198 11.46 20.08 29.30
N ALA A 199 11.34 18.80 28.91
CA ALA A 199 10.85 17.75 29.81
C ALA A 199 11.74 17.53 31.04
N LEU A 200 13.02 17.90 31.02
CA LEU A 200 13.91 17.83 32.19
C LEU A 200 13.49 18.79 33.31
N GLN A 201 12.65 19.80 33.03
CA GLN A 201 12.05 20.64 34.08
C GLN A 201 11.07 19.84 34.96
N THR A 202 10.51 18.74 34.44
CA THR A 202 9.55 17.93 35.20
C THR A 202 10.28 17.07 36.22
N LEU A 203 9.73 17.01 37.44
CA LEU A 203 10.30 16.21 38.53
C LEU A 203 10.26 14.72 38.15
N SER A 204 11.42 14.05 38.20
CA SER A 204 11.51 12.60 38.06
C SER A 204 10.71 11.87 39.16
N PRO A 205 10.30 10.61 38.97
CA PRO A 205 9.56 9.85 39.99
C PRO A 205 10.26 9.82 41.36
N ARG A 206 11.60 9.73 41.36
CA ARG A 206 12.42 9.74 42.58
C ARG A 206 12.36 11.10 43.29
N GLN A 207 12.41 12.20 42.53
CA GLN A 207 12.27 13.55 43.06
C GLN A 207 10.86 13.80 43.61
N GLN A 208 9.83 13.41 42.86
CA GLN A 208 8.43 13.52 43.31
C GLN A 208 8.21 12.75 44.60
N GLN A 209 8.79 11.55 44.74
CA GLN A 209 8.69 10.77 45.96
C GLN A 209 9.41 11.44 47.14
N ALA A 210 10.62 11.97 46.93
CA ALA A 210 11.36 12.67 47.98
C ALA A 210 10.63 13.95 48.44
N ASP A 211 10.13 14.76 47.51
CA ASP A 211 9.35 15.96 47.80
C ASP A 211 8.03 15.60 48.52
N THR A 212 7.30 14.59 48.03
CA THR A 212 6.07 14.12 48.68
C THR A 212 6.33 13.64 50.10
N ASN A 213 7.40 12.88 50.32
CA ASN A 213 7.76 12.38 51.65
C ASN A 213 8.15 13.53 52.60
N CYS A 214 8.89 14.53 52.10
CA CYS A 214 9.21 15.72 52.86
C CYS A 214 7.94 16.50 53.24
N ARG A 215 7.05 16.78 52.28
CA ARG A 215 5.79 17.52 52.53
C ARG A 215 4.86 16.80 53.50
N LYS A 216 4.72 15.47 53.36
CA LYS A 216 3.93 14.66 54.29
C LYS A 216 4.50 14.71 55.71
N GLY A 217 5.81 14.53 55.83
CA GLY A 217 6.47 14.60 57.14
C GLY A 217 6.42 15.98 57.76
N ASP A 218 6.58 17.06 56.99
CA ASP A 218 6.47 18.43 57.49
C ASP A 218 5.02 18.74 57.93
N ALA A 219 4.02 18.27 57.19
CA ALA A 219 2.62 18.41 57.58
C ALA A 219 2.31 17.66 58.89
N GLU A 220 2.81 16.43 59.03
CA GLU A 220 2.69 15.62 60.25
C GLU A 220 3.37 16.32 61.44
N LEU A 221 4.58 16.84 61.25
CA LEU A 221 5.33 17.57 62.27
C LEU A 221 4.60 18.83 62.75
N ARG A 222 3.93 19.55 61.85
CA ARG A 222 3.14 20.76 62.18
C ARG A 222 1.86 20.45 62.95
N GLN A 223 1.28 19.26 62.73
CA GLN A 223 0.05 18.83 63.42
C GLN A 223 0.33 18.23 64.81
N MET A 224 1.57 17.83 65.09
CA MET A 224 1.95 17.24 66.39
C MET A 224 2.07 18.30 67.52
N PRO A 225 1.50 18.03 68.71
CA PRO A 225 1.72 18.85 69.90
C PRO A 225 3.21 18.99 70.27
N ALA A 226 3.61 20.09 70.92
CA ALA A 226 5.01 20.29 71.34
C ALA A 226 5.51 19.24 72.34
N SER A 227 4.58 18.62 73.09
CA SER A 227 4.84 17.57 74.07
C SER A 227 4.87 16.15 73.48
N ASP A 228 4.65 15.98 72.18
CA ASP A 228 4.63 14.64 71.56
C ASP A 228 6.04 14.01 71.60
N PRO A 229 6.20 12.80 72.17
CA PRO A 229 7.50 12.15 72.32
C PRO A 229 8.16 11.82 70.97
N ASN A 230 7.39 11.67 69.88
CA ASN A 230 7.89 11.35 68.55
C ASN A 230 8.23 12.59 67.71
N ARG A 231 7.87 13.79 68.17
CA ARG A 231 8.12 15.04 67.43
C ARG A 231 9.61 15.25 67.15
N HIS A 232 10.46 14.93 68.13
CA HIS A 232 11.91 15.07 67.97
C HIS A 232 12.49 14.08 66.96
N SER A 233 12.08 12.81 67.01
CA SER A 233 12.57 11.78 66.08
C SER A 233 12.12 12.07 64.63
N LEU A 234 10.88 12.54 64.45
CA LEU A 234 10.38 12.98 63.14
C LEU A 234 11.15 14.19 62.62
N TYR A 235 11.40 15.21 63.46
CA TYR A 235 12.21 16.37 63.10
C TYR A 235 13.60 15.96 62.61
N VAL A 236 14.29 15.09 63.36
CA VAL A 236 15.63 14.62 63.00
C VAL A 236 15.63 13.84 61.68
N ARG A 237 14.60 13.05 61.40
CA ARG A 237 14.46 12.32 60.14
C ARG A 237 14.22 13.23 58.93
N LEU A 238 13.53 14.35 59.12
CA LEU A 238 13.22 15.30 58.05
C LEU A 238 14.37 16.25 57.77
N TYR A 239 14.98 16.80 58.81
CA TYR A 239 15.94 17.92 58.73
C TYR A 239 17.34 17.63 59.28
N GLY A 240 17.55 16.50 59.95
CA GLY A 240 18.79 16.19 60.67
C GLY A 240 18.78 16.70 62.12
N THR A 241 19.88 16.47 62.85
CA THR A 241 19.95 16.90 64.26
C THR A 241 20.10 18.42 64.38
N TRP A 242 19.68 18.99 65.51
CA TRP A 242 19.80 20.44 65.74
C TRP A 242 21.23 20.98 65.60
N GLY A 243 22.24 20.19 66.00
CA GLY A 243 23.66 20.54 65.82
C GLY A 243 24.16 20.47 64.37
N GLN A 244 23.34 19.97 63.44
CA GLN A 244 23.65 19.86 62.01
C GLN A 244 22.95 20.92 61.15
N THR A 245 22.28 21.89 61.77
CA THR A 245 21.60 22.99 61.05
C THR A 245 22.55 23.83 60.19
N GLN A 246 23.84 23.90 60.53
CA GLN A 246 24.88 24.57 59.73
C GLN A 246 25.76 23.59 58.94
N LYS A 247 25.43 22.29 58.94
CA LYS A 247 26.23 21.29 58.24
C LYS A 247 26.04 21.47 56.74
N ASP A 248 27.14 21.52 56.01
CA ASP A 248 27.08 21.43 54.55
C ASP A 248 26.66 20.02 54.15
N TRP A 249 25.40 19.90 53.73
CA TRP A 249 24.84 18.64 53.26
C TRP A 249 25.35 18.27 51.87
N SER A 250 26.04 19.16 51.14
CA SER A 250 26.44 19.00 49.73
C SER A 250 27.50 17.91 49.49
N GLN A 251 28.24 17.48 50.51
CA GLN A 251 29.26 16.42 50.42
C GLN A 251 28.81 15.07 51.02
N VAL A 252 27.65 15.02 51.67
CA VAL A 252 27.15 13.78 52.31
C VAL A 252 26.56 12.84 51.26
N PRO A 253 26.76 11.51 51.31
CA PRO A 253 26.11 10.59 50.38
C PRO A 253 24.57 10.67 50.44
N GLU A 254 23.90 10.48 49.31
CA GLU A 254 22.43 10.59 49.22
C GLU A 254 21.69 9.65 50.17
N SER A 255 22.23 8.47 50.44
CA SER A 255 21.65 7.47 51.35
C SER A 255 21.62 7.88 52.82
N GLN A 256 22.40 8.90 53.20
CA GLN A 256 22.53 9.37 54.58
C GLN A 256 21.87 10.74 54.81
N LEU A 257 21.18 11.27 53.80
CA LEU A 257 20.52 12.57 53.91
C LEU A 257 19.19 12.47 54.66
N PRO A 258 18.86 13.49 55.48
CA PRO A 258 17.50 13.72 55.93
C PRO A 258 16.54 13.87 54.74
N THR A 259 15.28 13.50 54.93
CA THR A 259 14.29 13.37 53.84
C THR A 259 14.09 14.69 53.08
N CYS A 260 14.02 15.82 53.79
CA CYS A 260 13.83 17.12 53.17
C CYS A 260 15.12 17.67 52.54
N GLU A 261 16.28 17.39 53.12
CA GLU A 261 17.57 17.75 52.51
C GLU A 261 17.86 16.93 51.25
N LEU A 262 17.39 15.67 51.20
CA LEU A 262 17.39 14.87 49.99
C LEU A 262 16.49 15.46 48.89
N ALA A 263 15.27 15.86 49.23
CA ALA A 263 14.36 16.49 48.28
C ALA A 263 14.98 17.77 47.67
N LYS A 264 15.50 18.66 48.52
CA LYS A 264 16.18 19.90 48.08
C LYS A 264 17.40 19.62 47.20
N ARG A 265 18.24 18.65 47.57
CA ARG A 265 19.43 18.31 46.77
C ARG A 265 19.04 17.76 45.40
N LEU A 266 18.06 16.86 45.35
CA LEU A 266 17.61 16.28 44.09
C LEU A 266 16.98 17.35 43.19
N GLU A 267 16.23 18.30 43.74
CA GLU A 267 15.69 19.45 43.02
C GLU A 267 16.80 20.36 42.47
N ALA A 268 17.73 20.78 43.33
CA ALA A 268 18.87 21.62 42.92
C ALA A 268 19.75 20.95 41.85
N THR A 269 19.93 19.63 41.94
CA THR A 269 20.67 18.85 40.95
C THR A 269 19.91 18.79 39.62
N ALA A 270 18.60 18.59 39.64
CA ALA A 270 17.78 18.66 38.42
C ALA A 270 17.85 20.02 37.76
N LEU A 271 17.68 21.10 38.54
CA LEU A 271 17.71 22.46 38.03
C LEU A 271 19.08 22.77 37.40
N LYS A 272 20.17 22.42 38.10
CA LYS A 272 21.53 22.59 37.57
C LYS A 272 21.75 21.80 36.27
N ASN A 273 21.29 20.56 36.21
CA ASN A 273 21.40 19.75 35.00
C ASN A 273 20.58 20.34 33.85
N TYR A 274 19.36 20.80 34.13
CA TYR A 274 18.50 21.47 33.15
C TYR A 274 19.16 22.75 32.63
N GLU A 275 19.63 23.64 33.50
CA GLU A 275 20.27 24.90 33.13
C GLU A 275 21.54 24.66 32.29
N MET A 276 22.37 23.69 32.69
CA MET A 276 23.57 23.31 31.95
C MET A 276 23.23 22.79 30.55
N VAL A 277 22.29 21.84 30.44
CA VAL A 277 21.88 21.27 29.16
C VAL A 277 21.23 22.34 28.27
N ARG A 278 20.39 23.20 28.84
CA ARG A 278 19.75 24.30 28.13
C ARG A 278 20.78 25.31 27.61
N ALA A 279 21.74 25.71 28.44
CA ALA A 279 22.79 26.64 28.02
C ALA A 279 23.64 26.07 26.87
N ASN A 280 24.02 24.79 26.96
CA ASN A 280 24.71 24.10 25.87
C ASN A 280 23.85 24.03 24.60
N TRP A 281 22.55 23.77 24.73
CA TRP A 281 21.63 23.73 23.60
C TRP A 281 21.46 25.09 22.92
N GLU A 282 21.40 26.19 23.68
CA GLU A 282 21.35 27.54 23.11
C GLU A 282 22.62 27.89 22.32
N ILE A 283 23.79 27.44 22.78
CA ILE A 283 25.05 27.58 22.01
C ILE A 283 24.95 26.82 20.67
N LEU A 284 24.42 25.59 20.71
CA LEU A 284 24.22 24.78 19.50
C LEU A 284 23.20 25.41 18.54
N LYS A 285 22.12 26.04 19.05
CA LYS A 285 21.17 26.79 18.22
C LYS A 285 21.81 27.94 17.45
N VAL A 286 22.77 28.65 18.06
CA VAL A 286 23.53 29.70 17.35
C VAL A 286 24.34 29.10 16.21
N GLN A 287 24.98 27.94 16.43
CA GLN A 287 25.71 27.23 15.37
C GLN A 287 24.78 26.77 14.25
N ARG A 288 23.58 26.27 14.57
CA ARG A 288 22.55 25.90 13.60
C ARG A 288 22.22 27.07 12.66
N LEU A 289 21.97 28.26 13.22
CA LEU A 289 21.67 29.47 12.43
C LEU A 289 22.81 29.85 11.49
N GLN A 290 24.06 29.64 11.89
CA GLN A 290 25.23 29.91 11.04
C GLN A 290 25.38 28.91 9.88
N MET A 291 24.95 27.66 10.07
CA MET A 291 25.08 26.62 9.03
C MET A 291 23.96 26.66 7.99
N GLY A 292 22.75 27.12 8.38
CA GLY A 292 21.63 27.28 7.44
C GLY A 292 21.07 25.98 6.84
N ASN A 293 21.53 24.82 7.33
CA ASN A 293 21.07 23.50 6.93
C ASN A 293 21.11 22.56 8.16
N ASP A 294 19.95 22.00 8.50
CA ASP A 294 19.76 21.20 9.70
C ASP A 294 20.46 19.84 9.60
N VAL A 295 20.56 19.25 8.41
CA VAL A 295 21.30 17.99 8.19
C VAL A 295 22.80 18.18 8.48
N ILE A 296 23.41 19.24 7.94
CA ILE A 296 24.82 19.60 8.18
C ILE A 296 25.06 19.95 9.64
N PHE A 297 24.12 20.67 10.26
CA PHE A 297 24.17 20.98 11.69
C PHE A 297 24.22 19.70 12.53
N LEU A 298 23.30 18.76 12.29
CA LEU A 298 23.32 17.48 13.00
C LEU A 298 24.64 16.73 12.75
N GLN A 299 25.13 16.72 11.51
CA GLN A 299 26.37 16.02 11.17
C GLN A 299 27.59 16.54 11.94
N ARG A 300 27.70 17.87 12.13
CA ARG A 300 28.88 18.50 12.74
C ARG A 300 28.75 18.70 14.24
N ALA A 301 27.60 19.15 14.70
CA ALA A 301 27.39 19.60 16.07
C ALA A 301 26.78 18.52 16.98
N VAL A 302 26.05 17.56 16.40
CA VAL A 302 25.41 16.46 17.14
C VAL A 302 25.62 15.11 16.40
N PRO A 303 26.88 14.68 16.18
CA PRO A 303 27.20 13.56 15.29
C PRO A 303 26.59 12.22 15.74
N GLU A 304 26.38 12.03 17.04
CA GLU A 304 25.70 10.83 17.57
C GLU A 304 24.25 10.72 17.06
N LEU A 305 23.51 11.83 17.04
CA LEU A 305 22.14 11.86 16.54
C LEU A 305 22.10 11.73 15.01
N TYR A 306 23.07 12.33 14.32
CA TYR A 306 23.21 12.20 12.88
C TYR A 306 23.46 10.75 12.46
N THR A 307 24.50 10.11 13.01
CA THR A 307 24.89 8.75 12.63
C THR A 307 23.82 7.71 12.97
N PHE A 308 22.93 7.98 13.91
CA PHE A 308 21.79 7.11 14.20
C PHE A 308 20.71 7.15 13.10
N HIS A 309 20.40 8.33 12.55
CA HIS A 309 19.30 8.52 11.60
C HIS A 309 19.71 8.63 10.13
N PHE A 310 20.94 9.03 9.85
CA PHE A 310 21.43 9.36 8.51
C PHE A 310 22.65 8.52 8.12
N GLU A 311 22.77 8.26 6.82
CA GLU A 311 23.96 7.69 6.18
C GLU A 311 25.03 8.77 5.98
N GLU A 312 26.24 8.37 5.60
CA GLU A 312 27.34 9.32 5.31
C GLU A 312 26.98 10.27 4.15
N THR A 313 26.10 9.84 3.26
CA THR A 313 25.59 10.61 2.12
C THR A 313 24.57 11.69 2.50
N GLY A 314 24.07 11.70 3.74
CA GLY A 314 22.98 12.59 4.17
C GLY A 314 21.58 12.05 3.91
N GLU A 315 21.45 10.85 3.33
CA GLU A 315 20.18 10.15 3.20
C GLU A 315 19.76 9.52 4.53
N MET A 316 18.45 9.36 4.75
CA MET A 316 17.95 8.66 5.94
C MET A 316 18.24 7.16 5.86
N LYS A 317 18.73 6.60 6.97
CA LYS A 317 18.95 5.15 7.12
C LYS A 317 17.66 4.36 7.11
N SER A 318 16.62 4.88 7.78
CA SER A 318 15.31 4.23 7.85
C SER A 318 14.47 4.63 6.65
N SER A 319 14.29 3.70 5.73
CA SER A 319 13.51 3.96 4.51
C SER A 319 12.00 4.02 4.73
N ILE A 320 11.51 3.38 5.80
CA ILE A 320 10.12 3.55 6.26
C ILE A 320 9.91 4.98 6.77
N GLU A 321 10.86 5.50 7.56
CA GLU A 321 10.81 6.92 7.95
C GLU A 321 10.90 7.82 6.73
N ALA A 322 11.81 7.55 5.80
CA ALA A 322 11.94 8.34 4.58
C ALA A 322 10.63 8.40 3.77
N THR A 323 9.93 7.28 3.65
CA THR A 323 8.61 7.21 3.01
C THR A 323 7.56 8.05 3.75
N GLY A 324 7.55 7.98 5.09
CA GLY A 324 6.65 8.79 5.92
C GLY A 324 6.93 10.29 5.78
N PHE A 325 8.20 10.70 5.81
CA PHE A 325 8.62 12.09 5.61
C PHE A 325 8.38 12.56 4.17
N ALA A 326 8.48 11.71 3.16
CA ALA A 326 8.10 12.02 1.77
C ALA A 326 6.60 12.33 1.66
N ALA A 327 5.74 11.50 2.27
CA ALA A 327 4.30 11.74 2.32
C ALA A 327 3.96 13.05 3.06
N LEU A 328 4.67 13.34 4.16
CA LEU A 328 4.54 14.62 4.88
C LEU A 328 4.98 15.80 4.01
N ASN A 329 6.10 15.69 3.30
CA ASN A 329 6.60 16.76 2.44
C ASN A 329 5.63 17.06 1.28
N LEU A 330 5.13 16.01 0.63
CA LEU A 330 4.11 16.10 -0.41
C LEU A 330 2.86 16.83 0.10
N ARG A 331 2.37 16.44 1.28
CA ARG A 331 1.22 17.09 1.94
C ARG A 331 1.52 18.55 2.28
N GLN A 332 2.70 18.84 2.82
CA GLN A 332 3.07 20.21 3.21
C GLN A 332 3.15 21.13 1.99
N LYS A 333 3.78 20.68 0.90
CA LYS A 333 3.82 21.44 -0.35
C LYS A 333 2.41 21.70 -0.89
N ALA A 334 1.52 20.70 -0.83
CA ALA A 334 0.13 20.85 -1.28
C ALA A 334 -0.64 21.88 -0.44
N MET A 335 -0.49 21.84 0.88
CA MET A 335 -1.16 22.79 1.78
C MET A 335 -0.58 24.21 1.69
N LYS A 336 0.72 24.34 1.39
CA LYS A 336 1.40 25.64 1.21
C LYS A 336 1.22 26.23 -0.19
N GLY A 337 0.65 25.48 -1.13
CA GLY A 337 0.52 25.90 -2.52
C GLY A 337 1.85 25.97 -3.28
N ASP A 338 2.86 25.18 -2.87
CA ASP A 338 4.12 25.06 -3.60
C ASP A 338 3.93 24.14 -4.83
N TRP A 339 3.26 24.67 -5.84
CA TRP A 339 2.97 23.96 -7.08
C TRP A 339 4.24 23.63 -7.86
N ALA A 340 5.25 24.50 -7.79
CA ALA A 340 6.54 24.28 -8.46
C ALA A 340 7.20 23.00 -7.95
N GLY A 341 7.31 22.85 -6.61
CA GLY A 341 7.85 21.67 -5.96
C GLY A 341 7.00 20.39 -6.08
N LEU A 342 5.76 20.51 -6.56
CA LEU A 342 4.81 19.41 -6.80
C LEU A 342 4.65 19.03 -8.27
N THR A 343 5.20 19.79 -9.21
CA THR A 343 4.95 19.60 -10.64
C THR A 343 5.20 18.15 -11.09
N MET A 344 6.33 17.58 -10.69
CA MET A 344 6.69 16.19 -11.05
C MET A 344 5.78 15.16 -10.35
N PRO A 345 5.62 15.15 -9.01
CA PRO A 345 4.65 14.26 -8.35
C PRO A 345 3.23 14.36 -8.95
N ILE A 346 2.73 15.57 -9.17
CA ILE A 346 1.39 15.79 -9.75
C ILE A 346 1.32 15.23 -11.17
N PHE A 347 2.35 15.41 -12.00
CA PHE A 347 2.36 14.87 -13.36
C PHE A 347 2.20 13.34 -13.37
N PHE A 348 3.01 12.63 -12.57
CA PHE A 348 2.96 11.17 -12.51
C PHE A 348 1.65 10.64 -11.89
N VAL A 349 1.19 11.29 -10.81
CA VAL A 349 -0.11 10.99 -10.17
C VAL A 349 -1.26 11.22 -11.14
N SER A 350 -1.26 12.35 -11.86
CA SER A 350 -2.30 12.69 -12.83
C SER A 350 -2.32 11.66 -13.95
N LEU A 351 -1.16 11.30 -14.50
CA LEU A 351 -1.08 10.31 -15.56
C LEU A 351 -1.61 8.94 -15.09
N SER A 352 -1.25 8.49 -13.87
CA SER A 352 -1.78 7.29 -13.23
C SER A 352 -3.32 7.34 -13.10
N ILE A 353 -3.86 8.47 -12.62
CA ILE A 353 -5.31 8.67 -12.48
C ILE A 353 -5.99 8.63 -13.84
N PHE A 354 -5.47 9.35 -14.84
CA PHE A 354 -6.07 9.41 -16.18
C PHE A 354 -6.09 8.05 -16.85
N THR A 355 -4.97 7.31 -16.85
CA THR A 355 -4.92 5.96 -17.44
C THR A 355 -5.84 4.99 -16.70
N SER A 356 -5.88 5.08 -15.37
CA SER A 356 -6.75 4.26 -14.53
C SER A 356 -8.23 4.54 -14.76
N LEU A 357 -8.63 5.80 -14.89
CA LEU A 357 -10.01 6.20 -15.19
C LEU A 357 -10.45 5.67 -16.55
N ILE A 358 -9.59 5.78 -17.56
CA ILE A 358 -9.87 5.23 -18.91
C ILE A 358 -10.01 3.71 -18.84
N ALA A 359 -9.12 3.01 -18.13
CA ALA A 359 -9.18 1.56 -17.96
C ALA A 359 -10.47 1.11 -17.25
N CYS A 360 -10.84 1.78 -16.15
CA CYS A 360 -12.11 1.56 -15.44
C CYS A 360 -13.31 1.80 -16.35
N TRP A 361 -13.34 2.93 -17.04
CA TRP A 361 -14.42 3.31 -17.95
C TRP A 361 -14.59 2.27 -19.07
N MET A 362 -13.49 1.89 -19.73
CA MET A 362 -13.52 0.86 -20.78
C MET A 362 -13.98 -0.49 -20.24
N THR A 363 -13.54 -0.89 -19.05
CA THR A 363 -13.95 -2.15 -18.42
C THR A 363 -15.45 -2.16 -18.13
N ILE A 364 -15.97 -1.10 -17.53
CA ILE A 364 -17.40 -0.98 -17.18
C ILE A 364 -18.26 -0.92 -18.45
N THR A 365 -17.89 -0.09 -19.42
CA THR A 365 -18.64 0.05 -20.68
C THR A 365 -18.62 -1.23 -21.49
N HIS A 366 -17.48 -1.93 -21.56
CA HIS A 366 -17.37 -3.23 -22.20
C HIS A 366 -18.28 -4.27 -21.54
N ALA A 367 -18.31 -4.32 -20.20
CA ALA A 367 -19.14 -5.25 -19.43
C ALA A 367 -20.65 -5.13 -19.72
N HIS A 368 -21.12 -3.93 -20.06
CA HIS A 368 -22.53 -3.63 -20.30
C HIS A 368 -22.94 -3.75 -21.77
N ARG A 369 -22.01 -4.05 -22.69
CA ARG A 369 -22.37 -4.23 -24.11
C ARG A 369 -23.33 -5.43 -24.27
N PRO A 370 -24.34 -5.33 -25.17
CA PRO A 370 -25.30 -6.42 -25.39
C PRO A 370 -24.66 -7.76 -25.80
N ASP A 371 -23.59 -7.73 -26.60
CA ASP A 371 -22.83 -8.91 -27.01
C ASP A 371 -22.05 -9.53 -25.84
N ALA A 372 -21.41 -8.71 -25.00
CA ALA A 372 -20.76 -9.16 -23.77
C ALA A 372 -21.77 -9.79 -22.78
N LEU A 373 -22.96 -9.20 -22.63
CA LEU A 373 -24.02 -9.78 -21.79
C LEU A 373 -24.52 -11.13 -22.34
N ARG A 374 -24.73 -11.23 -23.65
CA ARG A 374 -25.12 -12.49 -24.33
C ARG A 374 -24.05 -13.56 -24.18
N SER A 375 -22.77 -13.18 -24.26
CA SER A 375 -21.63 -14.10 -24.09
C SER A 375 -21.60 -14.80 -22.73
N ARG A 376 -22.27 -14.22 -21.72
CA ARG A 376 -22.29 -14.70 -20.34
C ARG A 376 -23.65 -15.25 -19.89
N ASN A 377 -24.63 -15.28 -20.79
CA ASN A 377 -25.97 -15.74 -20.50
C ASN A 377 -26.02 -17.27 -20.44
N SER A 378 -26.39 -17.81 -19.28
CA SER A 378 -26.51 -19.25 -19.06
C SER A 378 -27.57 -19.91 -19.94
N ALA A 379 -28.65 -19.20 -20.30
CA ALA A 379 -29.67 -19.73 -21.21
C ALA A 379 -29.13 -19.91 -22.64
N VAL A 380 -28.29 -18.96 -23.09
CA VAL A 380 -27.62 -19.05 -24.40
C VAL A 380 -26.60 -20.19 -24.39
N GLU A 381 -25.89 -20.37 -23.28
CA GLU A 381 -24.93 -21.45 -23.09
C GLU A 381 -25.62 -22.82 -23.12
N GLN A 382 -26.70 -22.98 -22.36
CA GLN A 382 -27.48 -24.22 -22.31
C GLN A 382 -28.11 -24.56 -23.67
N GLU A 383 -28.65 -23.57 -24.38
CA GLU A 383 -29.26 -23.82 -25.69
C GLU A 383 -28.22 -24.19 -26.74
N ARG A 384 -27.05 -23.53 -26.71
CA ARG A 384 -25.90 -23.90 -27.55
C ARG A 384 -25.48 -25.34 -27.26
N ASP A 385 -25.28 -25.70 -26.00
CA ASP A 385 -24.80 -27.04 -25.61
C ASP A 385 -25.82 -28.12 -25.95
N ARG A 386 -27.11 -27.85 -25.71
CA ARG A 386 -28.21 -28.73 -26.11
C ARG A 386 -28.23 -28.94 -27.62
N TRP A 387 -28.13 -27.86 -28.39
CA TRP A 387 -28.11 -27.94 -29.85
C TRP A 387 -26.89 -28.73 -30.35
N LEU A 388 -25.69 -28.44 -29.84
CA LEU A 388 -24.47 -29.18 -30.20
C LEU A 388 -24.59 -30.68 -29.88
N GLU A 389 -25.15 -31.03 -28.72
CA GLU A 389 -25.38 -32.42 -28.33
C GLU A 389 -26.40 -33.11 -29.26
N GLN A 390 -27.49 -32.43 -29.63
CA GLN A 390 -28.46 -32.97 -30.60
C GLN A 390 -27.83 -33.24 -31.96
N GLN A 391 -26.99 -32.32 -32.44
CA GLN A 391 -26.28 -32.50 -33.71
C GLN A 391 -25.27 -33.66 -33.61
N TYR A 392 -24.52 -33.75 -32.51
CA TYR A 392 -23.61 -34.88 -32.27
C TYR A 392 -24.35 -36.23 -32.26
N GLN A 393 -25.47 -36.33 -31.56
CA GLN A 393 -26.29 -37.55 -31.51
C GLN A 393 -26.85 -37.91 -32.88
N ALA A 394 -27.40 -36.95 -33.62
CA ALA A 394 -27.89 -37.18 -34.98
C ALA A 394 -26.80 -37.80 -35.87
N LEU A 395 -25.59 -37.23 -35.82
CA LEU A 395 -24.43 -37.72 -36.57
C LEU A 395 -23.95 -39.11 -36.14
N SER A 396 -23.99 -39.41 -34.84
CA SER A 396 -23.65 -40.74 -34.31
C SER A 396 -24.62 -41.84 -34.75
N HIS A 397 -25.87 -41.47 -35.09
CA HIS A 397 -26.88 -42.39 -35.60
C HIS A 397 -26.86 -42.55 -37.12
N THR A 398 -26.46 -41.53 -37.89
CA THR A 398 -26.46 -41.60 -39.38
C THR A 398 -25.24 -42.32 -39.95
N ARG A 399 -24.12 -42.34 -39.24
CA ARG A 399 -22.96 -43.19 -39.57
C ARG A 399 -22.89 -44.30 -38.52
N HIS A 400 -22.64 -45.54 -38.92
CA HIS A 400 -22.05 -46.57 -38.05
C HIS A 400 -20.63 -46.12 -37.64
N PHE A 401 -20.53 -45.01 -36.92
CA PHE A 401 -19.31 -44.55 -36.30
C PHE A 401 -19.13 -45.41 -35.07
N LYS A 402 -18.44 -46.55 -35.21
CA LYS A 402 -17.87 -47.23 -34.05
C LYS A 402 -16.76 -46.33 -33.53
N PRO A 403 -16.89 -45.67 -32.36
CA PRO A 403 -15.72 -45.07 -31.74
C PRO A 403 -14.76 -46.21 -31.43
N LYS A 404 -13.56 -46.19 -32.02
CA LYS A 404 -12.43 -46.87 -31.42
C LYS A 404 -11.97 -45.96 -30.28
N LEU A 405 -12.37 -46.36 -29.06
CA LEU A 405 -11.76 -45.88 -27.81
C LEU A 405 -10.26 -46.17 -27.82
#